data_AF-A0A418DF04-F1
#
_entry.id   AF-A0A418DF04-F1
#
_cell.length_a   1.000
_cell.length_b   1.000
_cell.length_c   1.000
_cell.angle_alpha   90.00
_cell.angle_beta   90.00
_cell.angle_gamma   90.00
#
_symmetry.space_group_name_H-M   'P 1'
#
loop_
_entity.id
_entity.type
_entity.pdbx_description
1 polymer ?
#
loop_
_entity_poly.entity_id
_entity_poly.type
_entity_poly.pdbx_seq_one_letter_code
_entity_poly.pdbx_strand_id
1 'polypeptide(L)'
;SPFAPVTHNGHEYVVSQCNNMFIFPGVGLGAVVCGATRVTDRMLYVAAQALATCMTPEEIAKGQVFPSVKQIRKVSLKVATAVVQCAVDDGLALSPPVLRKGANLEEFVASKMYLPIYRALVE
;
A
#
# COMPACT_ATOMS: atom_id res chain seq x y z
N SER A 1 -9.76 4.32 -15.76
CA SER A 1 -8.71 4.58 -16.78
C SER A 1 -8.06 5.93 -16.51
N PRO A 2 -6.82 6.15 -16.97
CA PRO A 2 -6.22 7.49 -16.97
C PRO A 2 -7.03 8.46 -17.83
N PHE A 3 -7.14 9.70 -17.38
CA PHE A 3 -7.65 10.82 -18.17
C PHE A 3 -6.69 12.00 -18.04
N ALA A 4 -6.63 12.83 -19.08
CA ALA A 4 -5.87 14.07 -19.04
C ALA A 4 -6.48 15.05 -18.01
N PRO A 5 -5.69 15.99 -17.46
CA PRO A 5 -6.22 17.07 -16.65
C PRO A 5 -7.30 17.88 -17.38
N VAL A 6 -8.23 18.45 -16.63
CA VAL A 6 -9.33 19.27 -17.16
C VAL A 6 -9.19 20.69 -16.63
N THR A 7 -9.27 21.68 -17.51
CA THR A 7 -9.31 23.09 -17.11
C THR A 7 -10.74 23.57 -16.98
N HIS A 8 -11.09 24.12 -15.82
CA HIS A 8 -12.41 24.69 -15.55
C HIS A 8 -12.25 25.99 -14.74
N ASN A 9 -12.91 27.07 -15.17
CA ASN A 9 -12.82 28.41 -14.55
C ASN A 9 -11.38 28.87 -14.26
N GLY A 10 -10.47 28.67 -15.21
CA GLY A 10 -9.06 29.06 -15.09
C GLY A 10 -8.21 28.18 -14.18
N HIS A 11 -8.78 27.12 -13.60
CA HIS A 11 -8.08 26.17 -12.74
C HIS A 11 -7.92 24.82 -13.43
N GLU A 12 -6.73 24.21 -13.31
CA GLU A 12 -6.46 22.86 -13.81
C GLU A 12 -6.73 21.81 -12.73
N TYR A 13 -7.50 20.79 -13.09
CA TYR A 13 -7.87 19.67 -12.22
C TYR A 13 -7.27 18.37 -12.73
N VAL A 14 -6.48 17.71 -11.88
CA VAL A 14 -5.94 16.38 -12.16
C VAL A 14 -7.00 15.33 -11.82
N VAL A 15 -7.39 14.51 -12.80
CA VAL A 15 -8.36 13.43 -12.61
C VAL A 15 -7.71 12.25 -11.89
N SER A 16 -8.10 12.03 -10.63
CA SER A 16 -7.64 10.88 -9.84
C SER A 16 -8.01 9.55 -10.48
N GLN A 17 -7.11 8.57 -10.41
CA GLN A 17 -7.38 7.21 -10.88
C GLN A 17 -7.83 6.33 -9.72
N CYS A 18 -9.14 6.21 -9.54
CA CYS A 18 -9.72 5.29 -8.56
C CYS A 18 -9.63 3.85 -9.08
N ASN A 19 -8.49 3.19 -8.88
CA ASN A 19 -8.20 1.88 -9.44
C ASN A 19 -7.73 0.90 -8.35
N ASN A 20 -8.10 -0.37 -8.47
CA ASN A 20 -7.73 -1.43 -7.53
C ASN A 20 -6.21 -1.65 -7.42
N MET A 21 -5.39 -1.12 -8.34
CA MET A 21 -3.92 -1.13 -8.26
C MET A 21 -3.37 -0.56 -6.96
N PHE A 22 -4.12 0.31 -6.28
CA PHE A 22 -3.72 0.86 -4.99
C PHE A 22 -3.98 -0.10 -3.81
N ILE A 23 -4.76 -1.17 -4.01
CA ILE A 23 -5.18 -2.11 -2.96
C ILE A 23 -4.58 -3.50 -3.18
N PHE A 24 -4.85 -4.13 -4.32
CA PHE A 24 -4.53 -5.56 -4.50
C PHE A 24 -3.05 -5.92 -4.30
N PRO A 25 -2.06 -5.09 -4.72
CA PRO A 25 -0.65 -5.44 -4.50
C PRO A 25 -0.28 -5.44 -3.01
N GLY A 26 -0.79 -4.47 -2.26
CA GLY A 26 -0.54 -4.37 -0.82
C GLY A 26 -1.24 -5.47 -0.04
N VAL A 27 -2.51 -5.76 -0.36
CA VAL A 27 -3.26 -6.87 0.25
C VAL A 27 -2.58 -8.20 -0.03
N GLY A 28 -2.18 -8.46 -1.28
CA GLY A 28 -1.48 -9.68 -1.66
C GLY A 28 -0.13 -9.82 -0.96
N LEU A 29 0.69 -8.76 -0.95
CA LEU A 29 1.96 -8.76 -0.23
C LEU A 29 1.76 -9.03 1.25
N GLY A 30 0.83 -8.33 1.90
CA GLY A 30 0.58 -8.49 3.33
C GLY A 30 0.14 -9.92 3.68
N ALA A 31 -0.83 -10.46 2.94
CA ALA A 31 -1.32 -11.81 3.13
C ALA A 31 -0.22 -12.88 2.96
N VAL A 32 0.65 -12.72 1.95
CA VAL A 32 1.77 -13.64 1.72
C VAL A 32 2.84 -13.51 2.81
N VAL A 33 3.20 -12.28 3.19
CA VAL A 33 4.28 -12.02 4.14
C VAL A 33 3.99 -12.57 5.55
N CYS A 34 2.74 -12.48 6.01
CA CYS A 34 2.35 -13.00 7.32
C CYS A 34 1.76 -14.42 7.30
N GLY A 35 1.65 -15.04 6.11
CA GLY A 35 1.00 -16.33 5.93
C GLY A 35 -0.46 -16.31 6.38
N ALA A 36 -1.23 -15.30 5.95
CA ALA A 36 -2.63 -15.18 6.32
C ALA A 36 -3.45 -16.38 5.81
N THR A 37 -4.26 -16.98 6.67
CA THR A 37 -5.13 -18.13 6.30
C THR A 37 -6.25 -17.75 5.32
N ARG A 38 -6.73 -16.51 5.39
CA ARG A 38 -7.76 -15.93 4.51
C ARG A 38 -7.70 -14.41 4.55
N VAL A 39 -8.18 -13.77 3.49
CA VAL A 39 -8.42 -12.32 3.45
C VAL A 39 -9.83 -12.04 3.94
N THR A 40 -9.99 -11.10 4.87
CA THR A 40 -11.28 -10.72 5.47
C THR A 40 -11.70 -9.32 5.03
N ASP A 41 -13.00 -8.99 5.19
CA ASP A 41 -13.50 -7.63 4.95
C ASP A 41 -12.79 -6.59 5.81
N ARG A 42 -12.42 -6.95 7.05
CA ARG A 42 -11.65 -6.10 7.93
C ARG A 42 -10.27 -5.78 7.34
N MET A 43 -9.59 -6.75 6.72
CA MET A 43 -8.33 -6.51 6.01
C MET A 43 -8.50 -5.55 4.83
N LEU A 44 -9.59 -5.67 4.07
CA LEU A 44 -9.90 -4.75 2.97
C LEU A 44 -10.23 -3.34 3.47
N TYR A 45 -10.93 -3.24 4.61
CA TYR A 45 -11.25 -1.98 5.26
C TYR A 45 -9.98 -1.25 5.74
N VAL A 46 -9.09 -1.92 6.47
CA VAL A 46 -7.83 -1.30 6.91
C VAL A 46 -6.90 -0.99 5.74
N ALA A 47 -6.98 -1.75 4.64
CA ALA A 47 -6.27 -1.43 3.41
C ALA A 47 -6.76 -0.11 2.79
N ALA A 48 -8.08 0.11 2.73
CA ALA A 48 -8.66 1.37 2.25
C ALA A 48 -8.30 2.56 3.17
N GLN A 49 -8.32 2.35 4.49
CA GLN A 49 -7.85 3.36 5.45
C GLN A 49 -6.38 3.71 5.25
N ALA A 50 -5.51 2.70 5.11
CA ALA A 50 -4.08 2.89 4.88
C ALA A 50 -3.82 3.66 3.58
N LEU A 51 -4.56 3.36 2.50
CA LEU A 51 -4.51 4.12 1.25
C LEU A 51 -4.86 5.60 1.48
N ALA A 52 -5.93 5.91 2.21
CA ALA A 52 -6.34 7.29 2.46
C ALA A 52 -5.27 8.11 3.18
N THR A 53 -4.49 7.49 4.08
CA THR A 53 -3.37 8.17 4.78
C THR A 53 -2.16 8.46 3.90
N CYS A 54 -2.12 7.94 2.66
CA CYS A 54 -1.02 8.19 1.73
C CYS A 54 -1.16 9.49 0.93
N MET A 55 -2.30 10.18 1.03
CA MET A 55 -2.54 11.43 0.33
C MET A 55 -1.84 12.60 1.03
N THR A 56 -1.29 13.53 0.25
CA THR A 56 -0.72 14.77 0.81
C THR A 56 -1.79 15.85 0.98
N PRO A 57 -1.61 16.81 1.91
CA PRO A 57 -2.52 17.95 2.03
C PRO A 57 -2.69 18.73 0.73
N GLU A 58 -1.64 18.83 -0.09
CA GLU A 58 -1.67 19.51 -1.38
C GLU A 58 -2.49 18.75 -2.43
N GLU A 59 -2.42 17.41 -2.45
CA GLU A 59 -3.26 16.59 -3.32
C GLU A 59 -4.74 16.78 -2.96
N ILE A 60 -5.05 16.75 -1.66
CA ILE A 60 -6.42 16.97 -1.14
C ILE A 60 -6.91 18.39 -1.46
N ALA A 61 -6.07 19.42 -1.25
CA ALA A 61 -6.43 20.81 -1.54
C ALA A 61 -6.71 21.05 -3.04
N LYS A 62 -6.11 20.24 -3.93
CA LYS A 62 -6.36 20.25 -5.38
C LYS A 62 -7.59 19.44 -5.78
N GLY A 63 -8.38 18.93 -4.83
CA GLY A 63 -9.58 18.14 -5.08
C GLY A 63 -9.31 16.71 -5.54
N GLN A 64 -8.08 16.20 -5.36
CA GLN A 64 -7.78 14.81 -5.65
C GLN A 64 -8.37 13.91 -4.56
N VAL A 65 -8.74 12.69 -4.96
CA VAL A 65 -9.35 11.69 -4.05
C VAL A 65 -8.52 10.40 -3.92
N PHE A 66 -7.45 10.28 -4.72
CA PHE A 66 -6.45 9.21 -4.65
C PHE A 66 -5.05 9.81 -4.76
N PRO A 67 -4.03 9.20 -4.14
CA PRO A 67 -2.65 9.64 -4.25
C PRO A 67 -2.13 9.47 -5.68
N SER A 68 -1.05 10.17 -6.02
CA SER A 68 -0.36 9.98 -7.29
C SER A 68 0.06 8.53 -7.53
N VAL A 69 -0.14 8.02 -8.75
CA VAL A 69 0.34 6.69 -9.18
C VAL A 69 1.85 6.54 -9.04
N LYS A 70 2.62 7.64 -9.03
CA LYS A 70 4.07 7.61 -8.76
C LYS A 70 4.40 7.08 -7.36
N GLN A 71 3.46 7.18 -6.42
CA GLN A 71 3.60 6.69 -5.04
C GLN A 71 3.17 5.22 -4.88
N ILE A 72 2.82 4.50 -5.97
CA ILE A 72 2.17 3.18 -5.88
C ILE A 72 2.95 2.16 -5.06
N ARG A 73 4.29 2.18 -5.09
CA ARG A 73 5.13 1.30 -4.27
C ARG A 73 5.04 1.63 -2.78
N LYS A 74 5.07 2.92 -2.43
CA LYS A 74 4.90 3.40 -1.04
C LYS A 74 3.50 3.07 -0.52
N VAL A 75 2.48 3.29 -1.34
CA VAL A 75 1.10 2.92 -1.01
C VAL A 75 0.98 1.42 -0.77
N SER A 76 1.52 0.59 -1.67
CA SER A 76 1.49 -0.87 -1.53
C SER A 76 2.15 -1.32 -0.22
N LEU A 77 3.26 -0.70 0.18
CA LEU A 77 3.92 -0.96 1.47
C LEU A 77 3.03 -0.60 2.66
N LYS A 78 2.41 0.58 2.66
CA LYS A 78 1.50 1.02 3.73
C LYS A 78 0.28 0.11 3.86
N VAL A 79 -0.33 -0.23 2.73
CA VAL A 79 -1.47 -1.16 2.68
C VAL A 79 -1.05 -2.55 3.18
N ALA A 80 0.07 -3.09 2.71
CA ALA A 80 0.58 -4.38 3.17
C ALA A 80 0.86 -4.39 4.68
N THR A 81 1.46 -3.33 5.21
CA THR A 81 1.73 -3.17 6.64
C THR A 81 0.45 -3.22 7.47
N ALA A 82 -0.59 -2.49 7.05
CA ALA A 82 -1.89 -2.50 7.72
C ALA A 82 -2.57 -3.87 7.66
N VAL A 83 -2.49 -4.55 6.52
CA VAL A 83 -3.05 -5.89 6.32
C VAL A 83 -2.33 -6.92 7.21
N VAL A 84 -1.00 -6.87 7.29
CA VAL A 84 -0.22 -7.73 8.19
C VAL A 84 -0.61 -7.50 9.64
N GLN A 85 -0.69 -6.23 10.08
CA GLN A 85 -1.08 -5.90 11.45
C GLN A 85 -2.47 -6.47 11.76
N CYS A 86 -3.45 -6.24 10.89
CA CYS A 86 -4.81 -6.76 11.06
C CYS A 86 -4.84 -8.30 11.09
N ALA A 87 -4.06 -8.97 10.25
CA ALA A 87 -3.99 -10.43 10.25
C ALA A 87 -3.39 -10.98 11.55
N VAL A 88 -2.41 -10.29 12.13
CA VAL A 88 -1.84 -10.66 13.44
C VAL A 88 -2.86 -10.43 14.54
N ASP A 89 -3.51 -9.26 14.56
CA ASP A 89 -4.50 -8.90 15.58
C ASP A 89 -5.71 -9.85 15.57
N ASP A 90 -6.15 -10.28 14.39
CA ASP A 90 -7.28 -11.21 14.22
C ASP A 90 -6.88 -12.69 14.38
N GLY A 91 -5.60 -12.99 14.67
CA GLY A 91 -5.10 -14.37 14.84
C GLY A 91 -5.11 -15.20 13.54
N LEU A 92 -5.05 -14.54 12.38
CA LEU A 92 -5.10 -15.15 11.05
C LEU A 92 -3.72 -15.34 10.41
N ALA A 93 -2.68 -14.71 10.96
CA ALA A 93 -1.29 -14.84 10.50
C ALA A 93 -0.65 -16.14 11.01
N LEU A 94 -0.38 -17.10 10.12
CA LEU A 94 0.33 -18.34 10.47
C LEU A 94 1.84 -18.14 10.65
N SER A 95 2.39 -17.07 10.06
CA SER A 95 3.80 -16.71 10.13
C SER A 95 3.92 -15.24 10.53
N PRO A 96 3.57 -14.89 11.78
CA PRO A 96 3.60 -13.51 12.22
C PRO A 96 5.03 -12.93 12.11
N PRO A 97 5.16 -11.63 11.79
CA PRO A 97 6.46 -10.97 11.70
C PRO A 97 7.30 -11.13 12.97
N VAL A 98 8.55 -11.57 12.80
CA VAL A 98 9.56 -11.54 13.87
C VAL A 98 10.44 -10.32 13.64
N LEU A 99 10.22 -9.28 14.45
CA LEU A 99 10.94 -8.01 14.33
C LEU A 99 12.31 -8.08 15.00
N ARG A 100 13.33 -7.52 14.33
CA ARG A 100 14.64 -7.29 14.96
C ARG A 100 14.50 -6.19 16.02
N LYS A 101 15.40 -6.18 17.02
CA LYS A 101 15.41 -5.14 18.05
C LYS A 101 15.52 -3.74 17.41
N GLY A 102 14.54 -2.88 17.69
CA GLY A 102 14.47 -1.52 17.16
C GLY A 102 13.85 -1.38 15.76
N ALA A 103 13.52 -2.49 15.08
CA ALA A 103 12.84 -2.45 13.79
C ALA A 103 11.32 -2.35 13.98
N ASN A 104 10.65 -1.67 13.05
CA ASN A 104 9.19 -1.61 13.01
C ASN A 104 8.58 -2.55 11.96
N LEU A 105 7.27 -2.71 11.98
CA LEU A 105 6.56 -3.62 11.08
C LEU A 105 6.70 -3.21 9.61
N GLU A 106 6.67 -1.90 9.32
CA GLU A 106 6.80 -1.40 7.95
C GLU A 106 8.18 -1.74 7.36
N GLU A 107 9.25 -1.60 8.14
CA GLU A 107 10.61 -2.00 7.74
C GLU A 107 10.70 -3.52 7.46
N PHE A 108 10.04 -4.34 8.29
CA PHE A 108 9.95 -5.77 8.04
C PHE A 108 9.25 -6.06 6.72
N VAL A 109 8.09 -5.46 6.46
CA VAL A 109 7.35 -5.66 5.19
C VAL A 109 8.15 -5.13 4.00
N ALA A 110 8.81 -3.98 4.14
CA ALA A 110 9.67 -3.41 3.10
C ALA A 110 10.82 -4.36 2.72
N SER A 111 11.40 -5.07 3.71
CA SER A 111 12.45 -6.05 3.46
C SER A 111 12.00 -7.26 2.62
N LYS A 112 10.69 -7.49 2.51
CA LYS A 112 10.08 -8.56 1.70
C LYS A 112 9.69 -8.10 0.30
N MET A 113 9.77 -6.81 -0.01
CA MET A 113 9.43 -6.29 -1.34
C MET A 113 10.54 -6.59 -2.35
N TYR A 114 10.15 -6.96 -3.56
CA TYR A 114 11.09 -7.11 -4.67
C TYR A 114 11.71 -5.75 -5.05
N LEU A 115 13.03 -5.77 -5.27
CA LEU A 115 13.79 -4.66 -5.83
C LEU A 115 14.35 -5.10 -7.20
N PRO A 116 14.15 -4.31 -8.27
CA PRO A 116 14.65 -4.63 -9.60
C PRO A 116 16.14 -4.32 -9.73
N ILE A 117 16.95 -4.95 -8.87
CA ILE A 117 18.40 -4.85 -8.85
C ILE A 117 18.98 -6.23 -9.20
N TYR A 118 19.94 -6.26 -10.11
CA TYR A 118 20.66 -7.49 -10.40
C TYR A 118 21.39 -7.98 -9.16
N ARG A 119 21.30 -9.27 -8.91
CA ARG A 119 22.11 -9.95 -7.88
C ARG A 119 23.25 -10.68 -8.58
N ALA A 120 24.44 -10.62 -8.00
CA ALA A 120 25.54 -11.47 -8.43
C ALA A 120 25.11 -12.94 -8.31
N LEU A 121 25.32 -13.71 -9.38
CA LEU A 121 24.99 -15.14 -9.41
C LEU A 121 26.17 -16.01 -8.94
N VAL A 122 27.37 -15.43 -8.88
CA VAL A 122 28.61 -16.03 -8.38
C VAL A 122 29.32 -14.95 -7.57
N GLU A 123 29.79 -15.28 -6.37
CA GLU A 123 30.64 -14.42 -5.54
C GLU A 123 32.08 -14.38 -6.06
#